data_AF-A0A822G391-F1
#
_entry.id   AF-A0A822G391-F1
#
_cell.length_a   1.000
_cell.length_b   1.000
_cell.length_c   1.000
_cell.angle_alpha   90.00
_cell.angle_beta   90.00
_cell.angle_gamma   90.00
#
_symmetry.space_group_name_H-M   'P 1'
#
loop_
_entity.id
_entity.type
_entity.pdbx_description
1 polymer ?
#
loop_
_entity_poly.entity_id
_entity_poly.type
_entity_poly.pdbx_seq_one_letter_code
_entity_poly.pdbx_strand_id
1 'polypeptide(L)'
;RFVAFDGAAVFSGIRNGVAAKFRAAFNLAILFIHCRAHALQLAVISAADGIPDICKSLSTLKSLVNFINRSSIRLTLFEDV
;
A
#
# COMPACT_ATOMS: atom_id res chain seq x y z
N ARG A 1 19.37 18.18 -10.04
CA ARG A 1 19.16 17.33 -8.84
C ARG A 1 17.82 16.63 -9.02
N PHE A 2 17.75 15.31 -8.95
CA PHE A 2 16.51 14.54 -9.20
C PHE A 2 15.96 13.99 -7.89
N VAL A 3 14.63 13.93 -7.78
CA VAL A 3 13.94 13.29 -6.65
C VAL A 3 13.04 12.20 -7.23
N ALA A 4 13.12 11.01 -6.64
CA ALA A 4 12.35 9.84 -7.03
C ALA A 4 11.23 9.57 -6.02
N PHE A 5 10.03 9.32 -6.51
CA PHE A 5 8.88 8.96 -5.68
C PHE A 5 8.30 7.63 -6.15
N ASP A 6 7.68 6.91 -5.20
CA ASP A 6 6.84 5.78 -5.53
C ASP A 6 5.53 6.27 -6.17
N GLY A 7 4.79 5.33 -6.78
CA GLY A 7 3.56 5.63 -7.49
C GLY A 7 2.36 5.95 -6.60
N ALA A 8 2.55 6.21 -5.31
CA ALA A 8 1.46 6.45 -4.38
C ALA A 8 0.64 7.68 -4.80
N ALA A 9 -0.69 7.61 -4.64
CA ALA A 9 -1.63 8.63 -5.12
C ALA A 9 -1.34 10.05 -4.60
N VAL A 10 -0.82 10.15 -3.37
CA VAL A 10 -0.41 11.40 -2.73
C VAL A 10 0.73 12.09 -3.48
N PHE A 11 1.65 11.31 -4.06
CA PHE A 11 2.77 11.84 -4.83
C PHE A 11 2.40 12.06 -6.29
N SER A 12 1.70 11.11 -6.91
CA SER A 12 1.39 11.07 -8.35
C SER A 12 0.27 12.00 -8.81
N GLY A 13 -0.47 12.63 -7.88
CA GLY A 13 -1.55 13.56 -8.20
C GLY A 13 -1.12 14.72 -9.12
N ILE A 14 -1.83 14.90 -10.24
CA ILE A 14 -1.47 15.86 -11.30
C ILE A 14 -1.59 17.32 -10.84
N ARG A 15 -2.63 17.65 -10.06
CA ARG A 15 -2.92 19.04 -9.64
C ARG A 15 -2.46 19.36 -8.21
N ASN A 16 -2.67 18.42 -7.28
CA ASN A 16 -2.39 18.60 -5.85
C ASN A 16 -1.39 17.59 -5.28
N GLY A 17 -0.85 16.70 -6.11
CA GLY A 17 0.15 15.74 -5.66
C GLY A 17 1.46 16.43 -5.30
N VAL A 18 2.24 15.78 -4.42
CA VAL A 18 3.52 16.33 -3.94
C VAL A 18 4.44 16.67 -5.10
N ALA A 19 4.50 15.85 -6.15
CA ALA A 19 5.34 16.16 -7.30
C ALA A 19 4.87 17.37 -8.11
N ALA A 20 3.57 17.60 -8.25
CA ALA A 20 3.06 18.79 -8.92
C ALA A 20 3.48 20.05 -8.16
N LYS A 21 3.38 20.03 -6.83
CA LYS A 21 3.82 21.13 -5.96
C LYS A 21 5.33 21.35 -6.03
N PHE A 22 6.13 20.29 -6.02
CA PHE A 22 7.59 20.40 -6.11
C PHE A 22 8.06 20.89 -7.49
N ARG A 23 7.43 20.46 -8.59
CA ARG A 23 7.70 21.01 -9.93
C ARG A 23 7.43 22.51 -9.97
N ALA A 24 6.30 22.96 -9.40
CA ALA A 24 5.92 24.36 -9.36
C ALA A 24 6.85 25.21 -8.46
N ALA A 25 7.24 24.69 -7.30
CA ALA A 25 8.03 25.45 -6.32
C ALA A 25 9.53 25.52 -6.63
N PHE A 26 10.10 24.47 -7.23
CA PHE A 26 11.56 24.31 -7.33
C PHE A 26 12.08 24.05 -8.75
N ASN A 27 11.21 24.02 -9.76
CA ASN A 27 11.56 23.71 -11.15
C ASN A 27 12.41 22.42 -11.28
N LEU A 28 12.11 21.43 -10.43
CA LEU A 28 12.85 20.17 -10.35
C LEU A 28 12.28 19.14 -11.31
N ALA A 29 13.18 18.43 -12.00
CA ALA A 29 12.82 17.22 -12.73
C ALA A 29 12.52 16.09 -11.72
N ILE A 30 11.26 15.64 -11.71
CA ILE A 30 10.79 14.56 -10.83
C ILE A 30 10.61 13.29 -11.65
N LEU A 31 11.26 12.23 -11.19
CA LEU A 31 11.14 10.88 -11.73
C LEU A 31 10.14 10.08 -10.90
N PHE A 32 9.11 9.56 -11.56
CA PHE A 32 8.21 8.61 -10.95
C PHE A 32 8.63 7.20 -11.34
N ILE A 33 8.98 6.40 -10.34
CA ILE A 33 9.23 4.98 -10.53
C ILE A 33 8.13 4.25 -9.77
N HIS A 34 7.21 3.64 -10.50
CA HIS A 34 6.22 2.78 -9.89
C HIS A 34 6.94 1.58 -9.27
N CYS A 35 6.74 1.37 -7.97
CA CYS A 35 7.24 0.19 -7.29
C CYS A 35 6.57 -1.06 -7.90
N ARG A 36 7.36 -1.90 -8.59
CA ARG A 36 6.87 -3.11 -9.25
C ARG A 36 6.21 -4.07 -8.26
N ALA A 37 6.69 -4.12 -7.02
CA ALA A 37 6.08 -4.93 -5.97
C ALA A 37 4.67 -4.44 -5.61
N HIS A 38 4.47 -3.12 -5.47
CA HIS A 38 3.14 -2.55 -5.22
C HIS A 38 2.19 -2.77 -6.40
N ALA A 39 2.67 -2.56 -7.63
CA ALA A 39 1.87 -2.81 -8.84
C ALA A 39 1.46 -4.29 -8.97
N LEU A 40 2.38 -5.21 -8.69
CA LEU A 40 2.09 -6.65 -8.67
C LEU A 40 1.06 -6.99 -7.60
N GLN A 41 1.21 -6.47 -6.37
CA GLN A 41 0.27 -6.69 -5.29
C GLN A 41 -1.14 -6.23 -5.66
N LEU A 42 -1.28 -5.04 -6.26
CA LEU A 42 -2.57 -4.54 -6.73
C LEU A 42 -3.16 -5.46 -7.80
N ALA A 43 -2.37 -5.88 -8.79
CA ALA A 43 -2.84 -6.79 -9.84
C ALA A 43 -3.30 -8.14 -9.27
N VAL A 44 -2.56 -8.71 -8.31
CA VAL A 44 -2.91 -9.97 -7.64
C VAL A 44 -4.22 -9.83 -6.86
N ILE A 45 -4.39 -8.73 -6.10
CA ILE A 45 -5.63 -8.50 -5.35
C ILE A 45 -6.81 -8.31 -6.31
N SER A 46 -6.65 -7.53 -7.38
CA SER A 46 -7.70 -7.35 -8.38
C SER A 46 -8.07 -8.65 -9.12
N ALA A 47 -7.10 -9.53 -9.36
CA ALA A 47 -7.38 -10.86 -9.90
C ALA A 47 -8.11 -11.75 -8.88
N ALA A 48 -7.73 -11.68 -7.61
CA ALA A 48 -8.38 -12.41 -6.53
C ALA A 48 -9.82 -11.94 -6.27
N ASP A 49 -10.14 -10.66 -6.52
CA ASP A 49 -11.49 -10.10 -6.40
C ASP A 49 -12.53 -10.81 -7.29
N GLY A 50 -12.09 -11.48 -8.37
CA GLY A 50 -12.94 -12.33 -9.20
C GLY A 50 -13.25 -13.70 -8.60
N ILE A 51 -12.62 -14.08 -7.49
CA ILE A 51 -12.73 -15.40 -6.86
C ILE A 51 -13.22 -15.23 -5.42
N PRO A 52 -14.54 -15.37 -5.16
CA PRO A 52 -15.15 -15.06 -3.87
C PRO A 52 -14.56 -15.81 -2.68
N ASP A 53 -14.11 -17.05 -2.88
CA ASP A 53 -13.55 -17.88 -1.80
C ASP A 53 -12.17 -17.38 -1.35
N ILE A 54 -11.37 -16.85 -2.28
CA ILE A 54 -10.08 -16.22 -1.98
C ILE A 54 -10.32 -14.91 -1.21
N CYS A 55 -11.29 -14.10 -1.63
CA CYS A 55 -11.64 -12.88 -0.91
C CYS A 55 -12.12 -13.17 0.53
N LYS A 56 -12.98 -14.18 0.71
CA LYS A 56 -13.49 -14.58 2.04
C LYS A 56 -12.37 -15.07 2.93
N SER A 57 -11.51 -15.97 2.43
CA SER A 57 -10.38 -16.49 3.22
C SER A 57 -9.41 -15.39 3.62
N LEU A 58 -9.03 -14.49 2.71
CA LEU A 58 -8.20 -13.31 3.02
C LEU A 58 -8.88 -12.37 4.04
N SER A 59 -10.19 -12.15 3.92
CA SER A 59 -10.95 -11.29 4.84
C SER A 59 -11.03 -11.89 6.25
N THR A 60 -11.20 -13.20 6.36
CA THR A 60 -11.18 -13.93 7.63
C THR A 60 -9.79 -13.88 8.27
N LEU A 61 -8.72 -14.12 7.51
CA LEU A 61 -7.35 -13.99 8.00
C LEU A 61 -7.06 -12.57 8.49
N LYS A 62 -7.47 -11.55 7.73
CA LYS A 62 -7.33 -10.15 8.14
C LYS A 62 -8.08 -9.86 9.44
N SER A 63 -9.27 -10.41 9.60
CA SER A 63 -10.07 -10.27 10.83
C SER A 63 -9.40 -10.95 12.02
N LEU A 64 -8.82 -12.13 11.83
CA LEU A 64 -8.07 -12.86 12.86
C LEU A 64 -6.82 -12.08 13.30
N VAL A 65 -6.02 -11.61 12.35
CA VAL A 65 -4.83 -10.78 12.64
C VAL A 65 -5.24 -9.51 13.41
N ASN A 66 -6.32 -8.85 13.00
CA ASN A 66 -6.83 -7.68 13.71
C ASN A 66 -7.32 -8.01 15.12
N PHE A 67 -7.95 -9.18 15.31
CA PHE A 67 -8.40 -9.63 16.63
C PHE A 67 -7.22 -9.83 17.58
N ILE A 68 -6.16 -10.50 17.12
CA ILE A 68 -4.92 -10.71 17.89
C ILE A 68 -4.29 -9.35 18.22
N ASN A 69 -4.01 -8.53 17.21
CA ASN A 69 -3.31 -7.25 17.37
C ASN A 69 -4.08 -6.20 18.21
N ARG A 70 -5.39 -6.36 18.42
CA ARG A 70 -6.19 -5.47 19.28
C ARG A 70 -5.85 -5.58 20.77
N SER A 71 -5.08 -6.56 21.20
CA SER A 71 -4.67 -6.69 22.61
C SER A 71 -3.23 -7.17 22.69
N SER A 72 -2.40 -6.44 23.44
CA SER A 72 -1.03 -6.85 23.73
C SER A 72 -0.96 -8.22 24.39
N ILE A 73 -1.91 -8.55 25.27
CA ILE A 73 -1.99 -9.87 25.94
C ILE A 73 -2.24 -10.98 24.92
N ARG A 74 -3.13 -10.76 23.94
CA ARG A 74 -3.38 -11.77 22.89
C ARG A 74 -2.20 -11.92 21.94
N LEU A 75 -1.49 -10.84 21.67
CA LEU A 75 -0.28 -10.87 20.86
C LEU A 75 0.83 -11.66 21.56
N THR A 76 1.10 -11.37 22.84
CA THR A 76 2.12 -12.10 23.61
C THR A 76 1.79 -13.59 23.70
N LEU A 77 0.53 -13.94 23.98
CA LEU A 77 0.09 -15.33 24.00
C LEU A 77 0.24 -16.05 22.65
N PHE A 78 0.17 -15.32 21.54
CA PHE A 78 0.35 -15.90 20.20
C PHE A 78 1.82 -16.06 19.83
N GLU A 79 2.70 -15.17 20.31
CA GLU A 79 4.15 -15.27 20.12
C GLU A 79 4.79 -16.40 20.94
N ASP A 80 4.15 -16.78 22.05
CA ASP A 80 4.60 -17.87 22.94
C ASP A 80 4.21 -19.29 22.44
N VAL A 81 3.43 -19.40 21.35
CA VAL A 81 2.99 -20.67 20.72
C VAL A 81 3.97 -21.11 19.64
#